data_AF-A0A1C7MTF8-F1
#
_entry.id   AF-A0A1C7MTF8-F1
#
_cell.length_a   1.000
_cell.length_b   1.000
_cell.length_c   1.000
_cell.angle_alpha   90.00
_cell.angle_beta   90.00
_cell.angle_gamma   90.00
#
_symmetry.space_group_name_H-M   'P 1'
#
loop_
_entity.id
_entity.type
_entity.pdbx_description
1 polymer ?
#
loop_
_entity_poly.entity_id
_entity_poly.type
_entity_poly.pdbx_seq_one_letter_code
_entity_poly.pdbx_strand_id
1 'polypeptide(L)'
;VHAIFGGFLAGVIVPHDHGLAVKITEKIEDIVNIVFLPLYFTLSGLKTQIGLLDSGAVWGYVILVIVLACFGKIIGCAGAAKISGMTTRESFTVGFLMSCKGLVELIVLNIGHDAGVLNDQVFVIMVVMALVTTFMTTPVVMWLYPESYQKATAMRSDTDNLSVAKDISRINSRMDFGQSFSLVTMVNRIESAISIMSIIRMLKREPADPSAKIGRYQLNVHAMRLLELTQRASDVMKLKDMEETSRQDPVLSVLRTFTSLSGGIEMLGTHLDFQTRSKFVNTIANYSQTVSADMVLIPVAN
;
A
#
# COMPACT_ATOMS: atom_id res chain seq x y z
N VAL A 1 16.55 -0.98 25.71
CA VAL A 1 15.98 -2.16 25.00
C VAL A 1 14.52 -2.41 25.39
N HIS A 2 14.21 -2.54 26.69
CA HIS A 2 12.84 -2.79 27.19
C HIS A 2 11.75 -1.83 26.67
N ALA A 3 12.02 -0.53 26.53
CA ALA A 3 11.03 0.43 26.05
C ALA A 3 10.63 0.26 24.56
N ILE A 4 11.60 -0.10 23.70
CA ILE A 4 11.35 -0.29 22.25
C ILE A 4 10.47 -1.54 22.04
N PHE A 5 10.82 -2.63 22.70
CA PHE A 5 10.01 -3.85 22.68
C PHE A 5 8.64 -3.64 23.34
N GLY A 6 8.55 -2.82 24.38
CA GLY A 6 7.28 -2.43 24.99
C GLY A 6 6.35 -1.68 24.02
N GLY A 7 6.89 -0.70 23.28
CA GLY A 7 6.14 0.01 22.23
C GLY A 7 5.69 -0.92 21.09
N PHE A 8 6.57 -1.82 20.65
CA PHE A 8 6.24 -2.84 19.65
C PHE A 8 5.12 -3.77 20.14
N LEU A 9 5.24 -4.30 21.37
CA LEU A 9 4.25 -5.21 21.94
C LEU A 9 2.90 -4.50 22.16
N ALA A 10 2.92 -3.24 22.61
CA ALA A 10 1.72 -2.43 22.72
C ALA A 10 1.03 -2.28 21.36
N GLY A 11 1.79 -2.02 20.28
CA GLY A 11 1.25 -1.97 18.92
C GLY A 11 0.63 -3.29 18.45
N VAL A 12 1.23 -4.44 18.80
CA VAL A 12 0.69 -5.77 18.48
C VAL A 12 -0.59 -6.10 19.28
N ILE A 13 -0.69 -5.62 20.51
CA ILE A 13 -1.87 -5.86 21.38
C ILE A 13 -3.07 -5.00 20.97
N VAL A 14 -2.86 -3.85 20.33
CA VAL A 14 -3.96 -2.95 19.96
C VAL A 14 -4.90 -3.64 18.95
N PRO A 15 -6.22 -3.69 19.24
CA PRO A 15 -7.19 -4.29 18.34
C PRO A 15 -7.35 -3.45 17.07
N HIS A 16 -7.41 -4.13 15.93
CA HIS A 16 -7.56 -3.50 14.61
C HIS A 16 -9.02 -3.20 14.24
N ASP A 17 -9.96 -3.65 15.08
CA ASP A 17 -11.39 -3.46 14.86
C ASP A 17 -11.77 -1.97 14.82
N HIS A 18 -12.67 -1.64 13.89
CA HIS A 18 -13.27 -0.31 13.72
C HIS A 18 -12.29 0.85 13.42
N GLY A 19 -11.06 0.56 12.98
CA GLY A 19 -10.09 1.59 12.58
C GLY A 19 -9.51 2.41 13.74
N LEU A 20 -9.61 1.90 14.98
CA LEU A 20 -9.04 2.52 16.17
C LEU A 20 -7.50 2.56 16.09
N ALA A 21 -6.88 1.45 15.70
CA ALA A 21 -5.44 1.37 15.47
C ALA A 21 -4.96 2.43 14.47
N VAL A 22 -5.72 2.67 13.40
CA VAL A 22 -5.41 3.67 12.37
C VAL A 22 -5.40 5.08 12.95
N LYS A 23 -6.45 5.47 13.68
CA LYS A 23 -6.54 6.83 14.27
C LYS A 23 -5.49 7.09 15.33
N ILE A 24 -5.14 6.08 16.14
CA ILE A 24 -4.08 6.20 17.14
C ILE A 24 -2.72 6.36 16.46
N THR A 25 -2.43 5.51 15.47
CA THR A 25 -1.19 5.60 14.69
C THR A 25 -1.05 6.95 14.02
N GLU A 26 -2.09 7.49 13.38
CA GLU A 26 -2.03 8.81 12.73
C GLU A 26 -1.65 9.92 13.73
N LYS A 27 -2.29 9.96 14.90
CA LYS A 27 -1.97 10.98 15.93
C LYS A 27 -0.57 10.85 16.49
N ILE A 28 -0.10 9.61 16.70
CA ILE A 28 1.26 9.37 17.21
C ILE A 28 2.30 9.70 16.14
N GLU A 29 2.05 9.31 14.89
CA GLU A 29 2.94 9.55 13.76
C GLU A 29 3.20 11.05 13.54
N ASP A 30 2.16 11.88 13.60
CA ASP A 30 2.30 13.35 13.47
C ASP A 30 3.23 13.92 14.54
N ILE A 31 3.05 13.51 15.80
CA ILE A 31 3.89 14.00 16.91
C ILE A 31 5.33 13.48 16.76
N VAL A 32 5.49 12.22 16.36
CA VAL A 32 6.81 11.60 16.18
C VAL A 32 7.58 12.30 15.05
N ASN A 33 6.96 12.51 13.90
CA ASN A 33 7.61 13.10 12.74
C ASN A 33 7.93 14.59 12.91
N ILE A 34 7.06 15.35 13.57
CA ILE A 34 7.23 16.80 13.73
C ILE A 34 8.20 17.14 14.87
N VAL A 35 8.14 16.41 15.99
CA VAL A 35 8.86 16.77 17.22
C VAL A 35 9.97 15.78 17.54
N PHE A 36 9.64 14.51 17.73
CA PHE A 36 10.59 13.54 18.31
C PHE A 36 11.71 13.18 17.34
N LEU A 37 11.42 13.01 16.05
CA LEU A 37 12.38 12.58 15.06
C LEU A 37 13.44 13.66 14.80
N PRO A 38 13.10 14.95 14.55
CA PRO A 38 14.09 16.02 14.45
C PRO A 38 14.92 16.21 15.73
N LEU A 39 14.28 16.14 16.90
CA LEU A 39 14.96 16.30 18.19
C LEU A 39 15.94 15.14 18.43
N TYR A 40 15.55 13.91 18.11
CA TYR A 40 16.40 12.73 18.19
C TYR A 40 17.64 12.85 17.29
N PHE A 41 17.46 13.22 16.02
CA PHE A 41 18.59 13.42 15.10
C PHE A 41 19.51 14.56 15.52
N THR A 42 18.96 15.63 16.11
CA THR A 42 19.77 16.74 16.65
C THR A 42 20.63 16.28 17.81
N LEU A 43 20.04 15.58 18.79
CA LEU A 43 20.77 15.07 19.96
C LEU A 43 21.83 14.03 19.56
N SER A 44 21.48 13.09 18.69
CA SER A 44 22.43 12.07 18.21
C SER A 44 23.54 12.68 17.36
N GLY A 45 23.22 13.70 16.55
CA GLY A 45 24.20 14.42 15.75
C GLY A 45 25.18 15.20 16.62
N LEU A 46 24.70 15.87 17.66
CA LEU A 46 25.55 16.64 18.58
C LEU A 46 26.49 15.74 19.42
N LYS A 47 26.05 14.53 19.78
CA LYS A 47 26.93 13.52 20.40
C LYS A 47 28.02 13.00 19.46
N THR A 48 27.85 13.16 18.14
CA THR A 48 28.80 12.64 17.15
C THR A 48 29.94 13.65 16.92
N GLN A 49 31.05 13.45 17.62
CA GLN A 49 32.23 14.30 17.47
C GLN A 49 33.11 13.81 16.30
N ILE A 50 32.88 14.35 15.10
CA ILE A 50 33.64 13.98 13.88
C ILE A 50 35.13 14.33 14.00
N GLY A 51 35.50 15.26 14.89
CA GLY A 51 36.89 15.63 15.20
C GLY A 51 37.71 14.51 15.87
N LEU A 52 37.13 13.36 16.23
CA LEU A 52 37.94 12.20 16.63
C LEU A 52 38.55 11.45 15.43
N LEU A 53 38.18 11.81 14.19
CA LEU A 53 38.70 11.21 12.94
C LEU A 53 39.83 12.06 12.32
N ASP A 54 40.77 12.52 13.14
CA ASP A 54 41.83 13.44 12.68
C ASP A 54 43.02 12.75 11.98
N SER A 55 43.12 11.41 12.09
CA SER A 55 44.24 10.67 11.51
C SER A 55 43.84 9.91 10.23
N GLY A 56 44.69 9.96 9.21
CA GLY A 56 44.50 9.25 7.94
C GLY A 56 44.36 7.73 8.10
N ALA A 57 44.96 7.15 9.15
CA ALA A 57 44.77 5.74 9.49
C ALA A 57 43.33 5.43 9.92
N VAL A 58 42.66 6.37 10.60
CA VAL A 58 41.27 6.24 11.07
C VAL A 58 40.30 6.30 9.90
N TRP A 59 40.55 7.19 8.94
CA TRP A 59 39.82 7.21 7.66
C TRP A 59 40.00 5.92 6.86
N GLY A 60 41.18 5.29 6.93
CA GLY A 60 41.41 3.96 6.39
C GLY A 60 40.47 2.91 7.01
N TYR A 61 40.33 2.90 8.33
CA TYR A 61 39.37 2.03 9.02
C TYR A 61 37.92 2.31 8.63
N VAL A 62 37.52 3.58 8.46
CA VAL A 62 36.16 3.94 8.01
C VAL A 62 35.87 3.34 6.64
N ILE A 63 36.74 3.56 5.66
CA ILE A 63 36.56 3.04 4.31
C ILE A 63 36.54 1.51 4.32
N LEU A 64 37.46 0.89 5.07
CA LEU A 64 37.51 -0.56 5.21
C LEU A 64 36.19 -1.12 5.77
N VAL A 65 35.66 -0.52 6.84
CA VAL A 65 34.40 -0.95 7.46
C VAL A 65 33.21 -0.75 6.52
N ILE A 66 33.16 0.36 5.77
CA ILE A 66 32.13 0.60 4.75
C ILE A 66 32.15 -0.50 3.69
N VAL A 67 33.33 -0.78 3.13
CA VAL A 67 33.51 -1.80 2.10
C VAL A 67 33.10 -3.17 2.64
N LEU A 68 33.61 -3.57 3.81
CA LEU A 68 33.29 -4.88 4.41
C LEU A 68 31.78 -5.02 4.70
N ALA A 69 31.16 -3.97 5.25
CA ALA A 69 29.75 -3.96 5.59
C ALA A 69 28.86 -4.04 4.34
N CYS A 70 29.18 -3.27 3.29
CA CYS A 70 28.48 -3.31 2.01
C CYS A 70 28.62 -4.69 1.36
N PHE A 71 29.83 -5.18 1.15
CA PHE A 71 30.04 -6.47 0.49
C PHE A 71 29.42 -7.63 1.26
N GLY A 72 29.58 -7.68 2.59
CA GLY A 72 29.01 -8.74 3.41
C GLY A 72 27.48 -8.79 3.33
N LYS A 73 26.81 -7.64 3.46
CA LYS A 73 25.34 -7.58 3.41
C LYS A 73 24.80 -7.78 2.00
N ILE A 74 25.39 -7.13 1.00
CA ILE A 74 24.92 -7.22 -0.38
C ILE A 74 25.07 -8.66 -0.88
N ILE A 75 26.22 -9.30 -0.70
CA ILE A 75 26.44 -10.67 -1.17
C ILE A 75 25.56 -11.65 -0.41
N GLY A 76 25.46 -11.52 0.91
CA GLY A 76 24.63 -12.42 1.74
C GLY A 76 23.15 -12.34 1.39
N CYS A 77 22.61 -11.12 1.33
CA CYS A 77 21.20 -10.90 1.02
C CYS A 77 20.87 -11.17 -0.46
N ALA A 78 21.75 -10.80 -1.40
CA ALA A 78 21.54 -11.11 -2.81
C ALA A 78 21.62 -12.62 -3.07
N GLY A 79 22.52 -13.34 -2.39
CA GLY A 79 22.60 -14.79 -2.43
C GLY A 79 21.32 -15.45 -1.93
N ALA A 80 20.83 -15.02 -0.76
CA ALA A 80 19.58 -15.51 -0.20
C ALA A 80 18.37 -15.21 -1.11
N ALA A 81 18.26 -13.98 -1.62
CA ALA A 81 17.18 -13.59 -2.53
C ALA A 81 17.20 -14.38 -3.84
N LYS A 82 18.40 -14.72 -4.34
CA LYS A 82 18.55 -15.54 -5.55
C LYS A 82 18.12 -16.98 -5.32
N ILE A 83 18.39 -17.55 -4.14
CA ILE A 83 17.88 -18.87 -3.76
C ILE A 83 16.34 -18.85 -3.66
N SER A 84 15.76 -17.74 -3.22
CA SER A 84 14.31 -17.53 -3.19
C SER A 84 13.67 -17.30 -4.58
N GLY A 85 14.43 -17.39 -5.68
CA GLY A 85 13.92 -17.32 -7.04
C GLY A 85 13.81 -15.91 -7.64
N MET A 86 14.37 -14.88 -6.99
CA MET A 86 14.38 -13.51 -7.55
C MET A 86 15.39 -13.36 -8.69
N THR A 87 15.12 -12.45 -9.63
CA THR A 87 16.06 -12.14 -10.71
C THR A 87 17.31 -11.47 -10.15
N THR A 88 18.45 -11.60 -10.84
CA THR A 88 19.74 -11.09 -10.32
C THR A 88 19.71 -9.58 -10.02
N ARG A 89 18.93 -8.79 -10.78
CA ARG A 89 18.76 -7.35 -10.54
C ARG A 89 17.94 -7.07 -9.28
N GLU A 90 16.87 -7.84 -9.06
CA GLU A 90 16.04 -7.76 -7.85
C GLU A 90 16.84 -8.20 -6.62
N SER A 91 17.61 -9.28 -6.72
CA SER A 91 18.44 -9.78 -5.61
C SER A 91 19.47 -8.74 -5.15
N PHE A 92 20.16 -8.07 -6.08
CA PHE A 92 21.08 -6.99 -5.73
C PHE A 92 20.34 -5.79 -5.12
N THR A 93 19.15 -5.47 -5.65
CA THR A 93 18.31 -4.37 -5.11
C THR A 93 17.93 -4.66 -3.67
N VAL A 94 17.53 -5.88 -3.35
CA VAL A 94 17.26 -6.33 -1.98
C VAL A 94 18.51 -6.22 -1.11
N GLY A 95 19.68 -6.62 -1.61
CA GLY A 95 20.94 -6.50 -0.87
C GLY A 95 21.33 -5.07 -0.51
N PHE A 96 21.11 -4.13 -1.43
CA PHE A 96 21.31 -2.70 -1.15
C PHE A 96 20.25 -2.16 -0.17
N LEU A 97 18.97 -2.48 -0.37
CA LEU A 97 17.90 -2.06 0.54
C LEU A 97 18.09 -2.58 1.98
N MET A 98 18.63 -3.79 2.16
CA MET A 98 18.97 -4.34 3.48
C MET A 98 20.19 -3.66 4.12
N SER A 99 20.98 -2.94 3.34
CA SER A 99 22.12 -2.16 3.83
C SER A 99 21.72 -0.76 4.29
N CYS A 100 20.49 -0.31 4.00
CA CYS A 100 19.92 0.91 4.54
C CYS A 100 19.97 0.89 6.07
N LYS A 101 20.73 1.82 6.64
CA LYS A 101 20.72 2.03 8.08
C LYS A 101 19.66 3.06 8.43
N GLY A 102 18.77 2.69 9.34
CA GLY A 102 17.65 3.51 9.78
C GLY A 102 17.86 4.11 11.16
N LEU A 103 16.78 4.71 11.66
CA LEU A 103 16.70 5.33 12.99
C LEU A 103 17.02 4.31 14.10
N VAL A 104 16.52 3.08 13.98
CA VAL A 104 16.73 2.00 14.97
C VAL A 104 18.21 1.72 15.21
N GLU A 105 19.03 1.75 14.17
CA GLU A 105 20.45 1.46 14.30
C GLU A 105 21.19 2.56 15.05
N LEU A 106 20.91 3.83 14.75
CA LEU A 106 21.44 4.95 15.54
C LEU A 106 21.02 4.85 17.01
N ILE A 107 19.81 4.36 17.31
CA ILE A 107 19.39 4.15 18.70
C ILE A 107 20.27 3.09 19.36
N VAL A 108 20.49 1.95 18.69
CA VAL A 108 21.33 0.87 19.22
C VAL A 108 22.77 1.34 19.42
N LEU A 109 23.32 2.13 18.49
CA LEU A 109 24.65 2.71 18.62
C LEU A 109 24.76 3.64 19.83
N ASN A 110 23.79 4.55 20.03
CA ASN A 110 23.77 5.45 21.19
C ASN A 110 23.67 4.66 22.50
N ILE A 111 22.82 3.64 22.56
CA ILE A 111 22.70 2.78 23.76
C ILE A 111 24.01 2.02 24.01
N GLY A 112 24.66 1.52 22.97
CA GLY A 112 25.92 0.79 23.09
C GLY A 112 27.10 1.68 23.51
N HIS A 113 27.10 2.94 23.07
CA HIS A 113 28.05 3.96 23.50
C HIS A 113 27.83 4.36 24.96
N ASP A 114 26.58 4.65 25.34
CA ASP A 114 26.21 4.99 26.72
C ASP A 114 26.47 3.81 27.69
N ALA A 115 26.40 2.57 27.19
CA ALA A 115 26.75 1.35 27.95
C ALA A 115 28.26 1.08 28.05
N GLY A 116 29.11 1.91 27.44
CA GLY A 116 30.57 1.75 27.43
C GLY A 116 31.08 0.60 26.58
N VAL A 117 30.24 -0.01 25.74
CA VAL A 117 30.62 -1.11 24.84
C VAL A 117 31.35 -0.56 23.60
N LEU A 118 30.97 0.63 23.14
CA LEU A 118 31.63 1.34 22.05
C LEU A 118 32.45 2.52 22.57
N ASN A 119 33.72 2.57 22.18
CA ASN A 119 34.55 3.76 22.35
C ASN A 119 34.08 4.89 21.42
N ASP A 120 34.29 6.16 21.79
CA ASP A 120 33.91 7.36 21.03
C ASP A 120 34.34 7.26 19.56
N GLN A 121 35.57 6.80 19.32
CA GLN A 121 36.11 6.64 17.98
C GLN A 121 35.34 5.60 17.15
N VAL A 122 35.00 4.44 17.74
CA VAL A 122 34.28 3.37 17.04
C VAL A 122 32.83 3.77 16.81
N PHE A 123 32.22 4.48 17.77
CA PHE A 123 30.89 5.06 17.62
C PHE A 123 30.83 5.97 16.38
N VAL A 124 31.75 6.93 16.26
CA VAL A 124 31.76 7.86 15.12
C VAL A 124 32.03 7.12 13.79
N ILE A 125 32.94 6.14 13.76
CA ILE A 125 33.18 5.30 12.57
C ILE A 125 31.88 4.59 12.13
N MET A 126 31.13 4.01 13.07
CA MET A 126 29.89 3.30 12.77
C MET A 126 28.77 4.25 12.31
N VAL A 127 28.66 5.43 12.92
CA VAL A 127 27.71 6.49 12.49
C VAL A 127 28.04 6.98 11.07
N VAL A 128 29.30 7.31 10.79
CA VAL A 128 29.73 7.76 9.46
C VAL A 128 29.48 6.68 8.41
N MET A 129 29.84 5.42 8.71
CA MET A 129 29.55 4.29 7.83
C MET A 129 28.05 4.15 7.55
N ALA A 130 27.20 4.38 8.55
CA ALA A 130 25.75 4.34 8.38
C ALA A 130 25.21 5.42 7.46
N LEU A 131 25.62 6.66 7.68
CA LEU A 131 25.20 7.79 6.85
C LEU A 131 25.66 7.61 5.40
N VAL A 132 26.92 7.23 5.19
CA VAL A 132 27.49 7.02 3.85
C VAL A 132 26.75 5.88 3.13
N THR A 133 26.51 4.76 3.79
CA THR A 133 25.84 3.61 3.18
C THR A 133 24.39 3.94 2.82
N THR A 134 23.65 4.63 3.70
CA THR A 134 22.27 5.04 3.43
C THR A 134 22.19 6.05 2.28
N PHE A 135 23.08 7.05 2.27
CA PHE A 135 23.15 8.03 1.18
C PHE A 135 23.54 7.39 -0.16
N MET A 136 24.43 6.40 -0.16
CA MET A 136 24.82 5.66 -1.36
C MET A 136 23.72 4.70 -1.83
N THR A 137 22.92 4.15 -0.92
CA THR A 137 21.90 3.15 -1.26
C THR A 137 20.79 3.73 -2.13
N THR A 138 20.27 4.93 -1.81
CA THR A 138 19.19 5.56 -2.58
C THR A 138 19.50 5.71 -4.08
N PRO A 139 20.61 6.35 -4.52
CA PRO A 139 20.91 6.48 -5.94
C PRO A 139 21.24 5.14 -6.60
N VAL A 140 21.91 4.21 -5.89
CA VAL A 140 22.24 2.89 -6.44
C VAL A 140 20.99 2.06 -6.69
N VAL A 141 20.04 2.05 -5.76
CA VAL A 141 18.76 1.35 -5.90
C VAL A 141 17.94 1.95 -7.05
N MET A 142 17.88 3.28 -7.16
CA MET A 142 17.18 3.94 -8.27
C MET A 142 17.78 3.58 -9.64
N TRP A 143 19.10 3.44 -9.72
CA TRP A 143 19.78 3.04 -10.95
C TRP A 143 19.60 1.55 -11.27
N LEU A 144 19.69 0.69 -10.26
CA LEU A 144 19.59 -0.75 -10.41
C LEU A 144 18.15 -1.23 -10.70
N TYR A 145 17.17 -0.52 -10.15
CA TYR A 145 15.74 -0.86 -10.21
C TYR A 145 14.87 0.31 -10.72
N PRO A 146 15.01 0.68 -12.00
CA PRO A 146 14.30 1.81 -12.58
C PRO A 146 12.78 1.60 -12.61
N GLU A 147 12.01 2.68 -12.54
CA GLU A 147 10.53 2.64 -12.50
C GLU A 147 9.89 1.88 -13.67
N SER A 148 10.54 1.87 -14.84
CA SER A 148 10.06 1.11 -16.00
C SER A 148 10.02 -0.40 -15.73
N TYR A 149 10.96 -0.92 -14.94
CA TYR A 149 11.00 -2.32 -14.56
C TYR A 149 9.97 -2.64 -13.47
N GLN A 150 9.77 -1.73 -12.51
CA GLN A 150 8.73 -1.83 -11.47
C GLN A 150 7.32 -1.93 -12.07
N LYS A 151 7.03 -1.10 -13.08
CA LYS A 151 5.73 -1.11 -13.78
C LYS A 151 5.56 -2.38 -14.62
N ALA A 152 6.64 -2.91 -15.20
CA ALA A 152 6.60 -4.14 -15.99
C ALA A 152 6.37 -5.39 -15.13
N THR A 153 6.97 -5.50 -13.94
CA THR A 153 6.72 -6.60 -13.00
C THR A 153 5.34 -6.51 -12.36
N ALA A 154 4.86 -5.32 -12.02
CA ALA A 154 3.48 -5.11 -11.56
C ALA A 154 2.45 -5.51 -12.63
N MET A 155 2.65 -5.10 -13.89
CA MET A 155 1.75 -5.48 -14.99
C MET A 155 1.76 -6.98 -15.30
N ARG A 156 2.90 -7.68 -15.12
CA ARG A 156 2.95 -9.14 -15.25
C ARG A 156 2.10 -9.84 -14.19
N SER A 157 2.17 -9.39 -12.93
CA SER A 157 1.35 -9.94 -11.84
C SER A 157 -0.15 -9.67 -12.05
N ASP A 158 -0.51 -8.50 -12.57
CA ASP A 158 -1.90 -8.17 -12.94
C ASP A 158 -2.41 -8.99 -14.12
N THR A 159 -1.56 -9.28 -15.10
CA THR A 159 -1.94 -10.09 -16.27
C THR A 159 -2.22 -11.55 -15.88
N ASP A 160 -1.45 -12.11 -14.96
CA ASP A 160 -1.70 -13.46 -14.43
C ASP A 160 -3.00 -13.51 -13.63
N ASN A 161 -3.25 -12.53 -12.74
CA ASN A 161 -4.52 -12.43 -12.01
C ASN A 161 -5.72 -12.20 -12.93
N LEU A 162 -5.56 -11.38 -13.98
CA LEU A 162 -6.59 -11.15 -14.99
C LEU A 162 -6.87 -12.40 -15.82
N SER A 163 -5.85 -13.22 -16.12
CA SER A 163 -6.02 -14.48 -16.84
C SER A 163 -6.79 -15.52 -16.02
N VAL A 164 -6.51 -15.61 -14.72
CA VAL A 164 -7.25 -16.46 -13.76
C VAL A 164 -8.70 -15.96 -13.61
N ALA A 165 -8.91 -14.64 -13.50
CA ALA A 165 -10.25 -14.04 -13.48
C ALA A 165 -11.01 -14.24 -14.81
N LYS A 166 -10.30 -14.30 -15.94
CA LYS A 166 -10.86 -14.55 -17.26
C LYS A 166 -11.27 -16.01 -17.44
N ASP A 167 -10.54 -16.95 -16.87
CA ASP A 167 -10.92 -18.36 -16.89
C ASP A 167 -12.09 -18.65 -15.92
N ILE A 168 -12.18 -17.95 -14.79
CA ILE A 168 -13.35 -18.00 -13.89
C ILE A 168 -14.59 -17.38 -14.57
N SER A 169 -14.44 -16.27 -15.29
CA SER A 169 -15.58 -15.65 -16.01
C SER A 169 -16.00 -16.41 -17.28
N ARG A 170 -15.11 -17.19 -17.90
CA ARG A 170 -15.45 -18.14 -18.97
C ARG A 170 -16.31 -19.32 -18.50
N ILE A 171 -16.23 -19.67 -17.21
CA ILE A 171 -17.13 -20.68 -16.61
C ILE A 171 -18.52 -20.09 -16.37
N ASN A 172 -18.63 -18.80 -16.03
CA ASN A 172 -19.92 -18.12 -15.80
C ASN A 172 -20.65 -17.66 -17.08
N SER A 173 -19.94 -17.47 -18.20
CA SER A 173 -20.52 -16.95 -19.45
C SER A 173 -21.25 -17.99 -20.33
N ARG A 174 -21.60 -19.14 -19.75
CA ARG A 174 -22.48 -20.13 -20.39
C ARG A 174 -23.96 -20.00 -20.01
N MET A 175 -24.38 -18.91 -19.38
CA MET A 175 -25.79 -18.65 -19.08
C MET A 175 -26.30 -17.36 -19.73
N ASP A 176 -27.15 -17.59 -20.74
CA ASP A 176 -28.23 -16.79 -21.32
C ASP A 176 -28.07 -15.29 -21.61
N PHE A 177 -28.23 -14.98 -22.90
CA PHE A 177 -28.60 -13.66 -23.42
C PHE A 177 -30.06 -13.33 -23.05
N GLY A 178 -30.22 -12.56 -21.98
CA GLY A 178 -31.38 -11.70 -21.75
C GLY A 178 -30.92 -10.24 -21.73
N GLN A 179 -31.74 -9.30 -22.19
CA GLN A 179 -31.39 -7.87 -22.21
C GLN A 179 -31.22 -7.33 -20.77
N SER A 180 -29.98 -7.35 -20.26
CA SER A 180 -29.58 -6.75 -18.99
C SER A 180 -28.95 -5.38 -19.24
N PHE A 181 -29.34 -4.38 -18.45
CA PHE A 181 -28.70 -3.05 -18.47
C PHE A 181 -27.64 -3.00 -17.38
N SER A 182 -26.40 -2.70 -17.73
CA SER A 182 -25.26 -2.68 -16.81
C SER A 182 -24.89 -1.24 -16.42
N LEU A 183 -25.02 -0.93 -15.12
CA LEU A 183 -24.72 0.38 -14.54
C LEU A 183 -23.49 0.28 -13.63
N VAL A 184 -22.44 1.03 -13.95
CA VAL A 184 -21.28 1.21 -13.06
C VAL A 184 -21.44 2.52 -12.29
N THR A 185 -21.29 2.48 -10.97
CA THR A 185 -21.43 3.65 -10.11
C THR A 185 -20.25 3.83 -9.15
N MET A 186 -19.73 5.04 -9.07
CA MET A 186 -18.66 5.44 -8.14
C MET A 186 -19.26 5.96 -6.83
N VAL A 187 -18.91 5.36 -5.69
CA VAL A 187 -19.41 5.80 -4.38
C VAL A 187 -18.26 5.99 -3.39
N ASN A 188 -17.74 7.22 -3.33
CA ASN A 188 -16.65 7.56 -2.43
C ASN A 188 -17.12 8.12 -1.08
N ARG A 189 -18.30 8.73 -1.03
CA ARG A 189 -18.92 9.31 0.18
C ARG A 189 -20.29 8.70 0.44
N ILE A 190 -20.69 8.64 1.71
CA ILE A 190 -22.01 8.12 2.07
C ILE A 190 -23.15 9.01 1.56
N GLU A 191 -22.92 10.32 1.50
CA GLU A 191 -23.85 11.31 0.95
C GLU A 191 -24.19 11.03 -0.52
N SER A 192 -23.17 10.67 -1.32
CA SER A 192 -23.36 10.30 -2.73
C SER A 192 -24.13 8.98 -2.90
N ALA A 193 -24.07 8.07 -1.92
CA ALA A 193 -24.79 6.81 -1.99
C ALA A 193 -26.31 7.02 -2.07
N ILE A 194 -26.84 7.98 -1.31
CA ILE A 194 -28.28 8.30 -1.26
C ILE A 194 -28.77 8.80 -2.62
N SER A 195 -28.03 9.70 -3.26
CA SER A 195 -28.37 10.21 -4.59
C SER A 195 -28.37 9.10 -5.64
N ILE A 196 -27.36 8.23 -5.59
CA ILE A 196 -27.21 7.10 -6.51
C ILE A 196 -28.36 6.09 -6.34
N MET A 197 -28.78 5.81 -5.10
CA MET A 197 -29.93 4.94 -4.82
C MET A 197 -31.23 5.50 -5.44
N SER A 198 -31.44 6.82 -5.38
CA SER A 198 -32.60 7.46 -6.02
C SER A 198 -32.58 7.28 -7.54
N ILE A 199 -31.41 7.47 -8.16
CA ILE A 199 -31.22 7.28 -9.61
C ILE A 199 -31.44 5.81 -10.00
N ILE A 200 -30.89 4.87 -9.23
CA ILE A 200 -31.08 3.43 -9.43
C ILE A 200 -32.58 3.07 -9.38
N ARG A 201 -33.33 3.65 -8.44
CA ARG A 201 -34.80 3.49 -8.37
C ARG A 201 -35.52 4.07 -9.58
N MET A 202 -35.12 5.24 -10.05
CA MET A 202 -35.71 5.86 -11.23
C MET A 202 -35.44 5.05 -12.50
N LEU A 203 -34.26 4.44 -12.58
CA LEU A 203 -33.84 3.60 -13.71
C LEU A 203 -34.50 2.22 -13.68
N LYS A 204 -35.01 1.79 -12.52
CA LYS A 204 -35.83 0.59 -12.40
C LYS A 204 -37.15 0.82 -13.14
N ARG A 205 -37.27 0.26 -14.34
CA ARG A 205 -38.53 0.25 -15.08
C ARG A 205 -39.43 -0.86 -14.55
N GLU A 206 -40.45 -0.49 -13.79
CA GLU A 206 -41.44 -1.42 -13.28
C GLU A 206 -42.42 -1.81 -14.41
N PRO A 207 -42.72 -3.11 -14.63
CA PRO A 207 -43.68 -3.51 -15.65
C PRO A 207 -45.08 -3.04 -15.25
N ALA A 208 -45.78 -2.36 -16.16
CA ALA A 208 -47.10 -1.79 -15.92
C ALA A 208 -48.24 -2.83 -15.81
N ASP A 209 -47.97 -4.12 -16.08
CA ASP A 209 -48.95 -5.20 -16.01
C ASP A 209 -48.32 -6.46 -15.36
N PRO A 210 -48.84 -6.95 -14.22
CA PRO A 210 -48.35 -8.16 -13.55
C PRO A 210 -48.60 -9.46 -14.35
N SER A 211 -49.38 -9.40 -15.44
CA SER A 211 -49.84 -10.57 -16.22
C SER A 211 -49.03 -10.81 -17.50
N ALA A 212 -48.27 -9.80 -17.96
CA ALA A 212 -47.55 -9.87 -19.23
C ALA A 212 -46.19 -10.56 -19.05
N LYS A 213 -46.03 -11.77 -19.63
CA LYS A 213 -44.74 -12.48 -19.77
C LYS A 213 -43.85 -11.79 -20.81
N ILE A 214 -43.56 -10.51 -20.64
CA ILE A 214 -42.54 -9.78 -21.41
C ILE A 214 -41.30 -9.72 -20.52
N GLY A 215 -40.14 -10.05 -21.10
CA GLY A 215 -38.88 -10.32 -20.38
C GLY A 215 -38.59 -9.33 -19.24
N ARG A 216 -38.25 -9.88 -18.07
CA ARG A 216 -37.79 -9.07 -16.93
C ARG A 216 -36.50 -8.37 -17.34
N TYR A 217 -36.54 -7.05 -17.47
CA TYR A 217 -35.32 -6.23 -17.54
C TYR A 217 -34.60 -6.35 -16.20
N GLN A 218 -33.43 -6.97 -16.19
CA GLN A 218 -32.56 -7.03 -15.01
C GLN A 218 -31.59 -5.85 -15.05
N LEU A 219 -31.64 -5.00 -14.02
CA LEU A 219 -30.67 -3.93 -13.84
C LEU A 219 -29.49 -4.49 -13.04
N ASN A 220 -28.33 -4.58 -13.68
CA ASN A 220 -27.09 -5.03 -13.06
C ASN A 220 -26.32 -3.81 -12.56
N VAL A 221 -26.12 -3.71 -11.24
CA VAL A 221 -25.41 -2.57 -10.63
C VAL A 221 -24.04 -3.01 -10.13
N HIS A 222 -23.01 -2.34 -10.63
CA HIS A 222 -21.63 -2.50 -10.19
C HIS A 222 -21.18 -1.26 -9.43
N ALA A 223 -20.88 -1.43 -8.14
CA ALA A 223 -20.45 -0.33 -7.30
C ALA A 223 -18.94 -0.34 -7.16
N MET A 224 -18.31 0.80 -7.48
CA MET A 224 -16.87 1.00 -7.31
C MET A 224 -16.62 2.05 -6.24
N ARG A 225 -15.65 1.79 -5.36
CA ARG A 225 -15.12 2.75 -4.40
C ARG A 225 -13.62 2.89 -4.61
N LEU A 226 -13.18 4.08 -5.01
CA LEU A 226 -11.77 4.39 -5.28
C LEU A 226 -11.27 5.33 -4.19
N LEU A 227 -10.36 4.83 -3.37
CA LEU A 227 -9.74 5.59 -2.30
C LEU A 227 -8.36 6.07 -2.77
N GLU A 228 -7.98 7.27 -2.37
CA GLU A 228 -6.69 7.83 -2.74
C GLU A 228 -5.57 7.14 -1.97
N LEU A 229 -4.53 6.71 -2.68
CA LEU A 229 -3.31 6.18 -2.08
C LEU A 229 -2.39 7.33 -1.71
N THR A 230 -2.27 7.64 -0.42
CA THR A 230 -1.27 8.60 0.06
C THR A 230 0.03 7.89 0.45
N GLN A 231 1.12 8.62 0.66
CA GLN A 231 2.38 8.03 1.16
C GLN A 231 2.33 7.65 2.66
N ARG A 232 1.15 7.52 3.24
CA ARG A 232 0.97 7.21 4.66
C ARG A 232 0.98 5.70 4.88
N ALA A 233 1.58 5.27 5.99
CA ALA A 233 1.61 3.87 6.39
C ALA A 233 0.19 3.27 6.57
N SER A 234 -0.77 4.09 6.99
CA SER A 234 -2.18 3.69 7.15
C SER A 234 -2.85 3.29 5.84
N ASP A 235 -2.49 3.91 4.72
CA ASP A 235 -3.06 3.55 3.41
C ASP A 235 -2.43 2.26 2.87
N VAL A 236 -1.16 2.01 3.17
CA VAL A 236 -0.48 0.73 2.86
C VAL A 236 -1.05 -0.42 3.70
N MET A 237 -1.51 -0.15 4.92
CA MET A 237 -2.16 -1.15 5.75
C MET A 237 -3.53 -1.55 5.20
N LYS A 238 -4.36 -0.56 4.80
CA LYS A 238 -5.67 -0.83 4.17
C LYS A 238 -5.57 -1.60 2.86
N LEU A 239 -4.46 -1.42 2.12
CA LEU A 239 -4.15 -2.21 0.93
C LEU A 239 -3.94 -3.70 1.22
N LYS A 240 -3.34 -4.05 2.36
CA LYS A 240 -3.09 -5.46 2.70
C LYS A 240 -4.37 -6.19 3.05
N ASP A 241 -5.31 -5.50 3.69
CA ASP A 241 -6.58 -6.07 4.15
C ASP A 241 -7.73 -5.70 3.19
N MET A 242 -7.48 -5.59 1.89
CA MET A 242 -8.46 -5.11 0.90
C MET A 242 -9.75 -5.94 0.86
N GLU A 243 -9.66 -7.27 0.97
CA GLU A 243 -10.86 -8.14 0.96
C GLU A 243 -11.71 -7.96 2.22
N GLU A 244 -11.11 -7.88 3.40
CA GLU A 244 -11.83 -7.62 4.65
C GLU A 244 -12.39 -6.20 4.68
N THR A 245 -11.60 -5.22 4.25
CA THR A 245 -12.02 -3.81 4.11
C THR A 245 -13.19 -3.69 3.14
N SER A 246 -13.17 -4.40 2.00
CA SER A 246 -14.28 -4.40 1.04
C SER A 246 -15.55 -5.06 1.59
N ARG A 247 -15.42 -6.06 2.47
CA ARG A 247 -16.58 -6.70 3.11
C ARG A 247 -17.20 -5.84 4.20
N GLN A 248 -16.37 -5.12 4.96
CA GLN A 248 -16.81 -4.26 6.06
C GLN A 248 -17.10 -2.81 5.66
N ASP A 249 -16.91 -2.45 4.39
CA ASP A 249 -17.11 -1.08 3.92
C ASP A 249 -18.58 -0.63 4.13
N PRO A 250 -18.83 0.39 4.95
CA PRO A 250 -20.19 0.78 5.32
C PRO A 250 -20.97 1.35 4.13
N VAL A 251 -20.29 2.04 3.20
CA VAL A 251 -20.93 2.66 2.04
C VAL A 251 -21.36 1.59 1.05
N LEU A 252 -20.49 0.62 0.74
CA LEU A 252 -20.83 -0.50 -0.12
C LEU A 252 -21.87 -1.43 0.54
N SER A 253 -21.83 -1.59 1.86
CA SER A 253 -22.83 -2.38 2.61
C SER A 253 -24.23 -1.77 2.55
N VAL A 254 -24.35 -0.44 2.68
CA VAL A 254 -25.62 0.28 2.49
C VAL A 254 -26.16 0.05 1.09
N LEU A 255 -25.31 0.17 0.07
CA LEU A 255 -25.73 -0.02 -1.31
C LEU A 255 -26.14 -1.47 -1.60
N ARG A 256 -25.39 -2.45 -1.08
CA ARG A 256 -25.71 -3.89 -1.20
C ARG A 256 -27.05 -4.23 -0.55
N THR A 257 -27.30 -3.67 0.64
CA THR A 257 -28.57 -3.83 1.35
C THR A 257 -29.73 -3.18 0.59
N PHE A 258 -29.50 -2.04 -0.03
CA PHE A 258 -30.51 -1.38 -0.85
C PHE A 258 -30.89 -2.18 -2.09
N THR A 259 -29.90 -2.72 -2.81
CA THR A 259 -30.14 -3.51 -4.02
C THR A 259 -30.85 -4.83 -3.69
N SER A 260 -30.52 -5.46 -2.56
CA SER A 260 -31.22 -6.69 -2.13
C SER A 260 -32.68 -6.42 -1.76
N LEU A 261 -32.98 -5.26 -1.17
CA LEU A 261 -34.36 -4.88 -0.80
C LEU A 261 -35.19 -4.40 -2.00
N SER A 262 -34.58 -3.82 -3.03
CA SER A 262 -35.32 -3.10 -4.08
C SER A 262 -35.93 -3.99 -5.18
N GLY A 263 -35.74 -5.32 -5.12
CA GLY A 263 -36.42 -6.33 -5.95
C GLY A 263 -36.26 -6.14 -7.47
N GLY A 264 -35.57 -7.06 -8.15
CA GLY A 264 -35.30 -6.96 -9.60
C GLY A 264 -34.02 -6.19 -9.96
N ILE A 265 -33.16 -5.93 -8.96
CA ILE A 265 -31.83 -5.35 -9.12
C ILE A 265 -30.84 -6.39 -8.61
N GLU A 266 -29.93 -6.84 -9.48
CA GLU A 266 -28.85 -7.73 -9.07
C GLU A 266 -27.56 -6.91 -8.92
N MET A 267 -27.01 -6.90 -7.71
CA MET A 267 -25.70 -6.32 -7.47
C MET A 267 -24.64 -7.36 -7.84
N LEU A 268 -24.17 -7.31 -9.09
CA LEU A 268 -23.22 -8.28 -9.61
C LEU A 268 -21.81 -8.12 -9.02
N GLY A 269 -21.44 -6.92 -8.52
CA GLY A 269 -20.10 -6.71 -7.95
C GLY A 269 -19.91 -5.42 -7.16
N THR A 270 -19.16 -5.53 -6.06
CA THR A 270 -18.56 -4.39 -5.34
C THR A 270 -17.06 -4.43 -5.53
N HIS A 271 -16.49 -3.36 -6.10
CA HIS A 271 -15.05 -3.22 -6.34
C HIS A 271 -14.48 -2.08 -5.49
N LEU A 272 -13.65 -2.40 -4.52
CA LEU A 272 -12.93 -1.42 -3.71
C LEU A 272 -11.46 -1.45 -4.10
N ASP A 273 -10.92 -0.30 -4.49
CA ASP A 273 -9.53 -0.21 -4.92
C ASP A 273 -8.88 1.09 -4.42
N PHE A 274 -7.59 1.04 -4.13
CA PHE A 274 -6.80 2.19 -3.72
C PHE A 274 -5.87 2.57 -4.87
N GLN A 275 -6.02 3.78 -5.39
CA GLN A 275 -5.26 4.25 -6.55
C GLN A 275 -4.76 5.67 -6.33
N THR A 276 -3.76 6.08 -7.12
CA THR A 276 -3.41 7.50 -7.20
C THR A 276 -4.45 8.25 -8.02
N ARG A 277 -4.69 9.53 -7.71
CA ARG A 277 -5.73 10.34 -8.38
C ARG A 277 -5.57 10.40 -9.91
N SER A 278 -4.33 10.34 -10.40
CA SER A 278 -4.01 10.26 -11.83
C SER A 278 -4.50 8.99 -12.53
N LYS A 279 -4.71 7.90 -11.79
CA LYS A 279 -5.14 6.59 -12.32
C LYS A 279 -6.64 6.36 -12.26
N PHE A 280 -7.39 7.16 -11.48
CA PHE A 280 -8.82 6.96 -11.27
C PHE A 280 -9.61 6.82 -12.57
N VAL A 281 -9.35 7.73 -13.52
CA VAL A 281 -10.05 7.73 -14.82
C VAL A 281 -9.78 6.44 -15.61
N ASN A 282 -8.52 6.00 -15.63
CA ASN A 282 -8.13 4.78 -16.36
C ASN A 282 -8.71 3.53 -15.70
N THR A 283 -8.72 3.46 -14.36
CA THR A 283 -9.31 2.34 -13.63
C THR A 283 -10.82 2.26 -13.87
N ILE A 284 -11.53 3.38 -13.84
CA ILE A 284 -12.97 3.44 -14.13
C ILE A 284 -13.23 3.00 -15.59
N ALA A 285 -12.45 3.50 -16.54
CA ALA A 285 -12.61 3.16 -17.96
C ALA A 285 -12.37 1.67 -18.22
N ASN A 286 -11.28 1.09 -17.69
CA ASN A 286 -10.94 -0.32 -17.86
C ASN A 286 -11.99 -1.24 -17.22
N TYR A 287 -12.46 -0.91 -16.02
CA TYR A 287 -13.49 -1.70 -15.35
C TYR A 287 -14.83 -1.60 -16.08
N SER A 288 -15.21 -0.41 -16.55
CA SER A 288 -16.44 -0.20 -17.32
C SER A 288 -16.44 -1.00 -18.62
N GLN A 289 -15.29 -1.10 -19.29
CA GLN A 289 -15.12 -1.95 -20.48
C GLN A 289 -15.19 -3.45 -20.14
N THR A 290 -14.60 -3.87 -19.02
CA THR A 290 -14.61 -5.28 -18.59
C THR A 290 -16.03 -5.77 -18.30
N VAL A 291 -16.86 -4.90 -17.74
CA VAL A 291 -18.23 -5.19 -17.34
C VAL A 291 -19.25 -4.87 -18.46
N SER A 292 -18.79 -4.34 -19.60
CA SER A 292 -19.64 -3.86 -20.70
C SER A 292 -20.74 -2.92 -20.18
N ALA A 293 -20.33 -1.88 -19.43
CA ALA A 293 -21.26 -0.94 -18.82
C ALA A 293 -21.98 -0.08 -19.88
N ASP A 294 -23.30 -0.04 -19.81
CA ASP A 294 -24.14 0.83 -20.66
C ASP A 294 -24.14 2.28 -20.15
N MET A 295 -23.93 2.45 -18.83
CA MET A 295 -23.90 3.76 -18.18
C MET A 295 -22.89 3.78 -17.03
N VAL A 296 -22.17 4.90 -16.90
CA VAL A 296 -21.24 5.15 -15.80
C VAL A 296 -21.68 6.40 -15.04
N LEU A 297 -21.95 6.25 -13.74
CA LEU A 297 -22.27 7.34 -12.82
C LEU A 297 -21.02 7.72 -12.03
N ILE A 298 -20.55 8.95 -12.22
CA ILE A 298 -19.41 9.53 -11.50
C ILE A 298 -19.94 10.67 -10.63
N PRO A 299 -19.75 10.62 -9.29
CA PRO A 299 -20.10 11.73 -8.43
C PRO A 299 -19.20 12.92 -8.78
N VAL A 300 -19.82 14.09 -9.00
CA VAL A 300 -19.07 15.33 -9.21
C VAL A 300 -18.27 15.62 -7.95
N ALA A 301 -16.95 15.61 -8.08
CA ALA A 301 -16.04 15.96 -7.00
C ALA A 301 -16.06 17.48 -6.80
N ASN A 302 -16.62 17.93 -5.68
CA ASN A 302 -16.20 19.20 -5.07
C ASN A 302 -14.99 18.93 -4.17
#